data_AF-A0A7C6U4G9-F1
#
_entry.id   AF-A0A7C6U4G9-F1
#
_cell.length_a   1.000
_cell.length_b   1.000
_cell.length_c   1.000
_cell.angle_alpha   90.00
_cell.angle_beta   90.00
_cell.angle_gamma   90.00
#
_symmetry.space_group_name_H-M   'P 1'
#
loop_
_entity.id
_entity.type
_entity.pdbx_description
1 polymer ?
#
loop_
_entity_poly.entity_id
_entity_poly.type
_entity_poly.pdbx_seq_one_letter_code
_entity_poly.pdbx_strand_id
1 'polypeptide(L)' 'KLTPKECWRLMGFSDEDFDKASKVNSNSQLYKQAGNSIVVNVLMEIFKKMFIDTSIDNYQTNLFDFI' A
#
# COMPACT_ATOMS: atom_id res chain seq x y z
N LYS A 1 18.58 10.65 8.07
CA LYS A 1 17.31 10.68 7.31
C LYS A 1 17.12 9.31 6.70
N LEU A 2 15.95 8.68 6.86
CA LEU A 2 15.65 7.41 6.17
C LEU A 2 15.73 7.60 4.66
N THR A 3 16.10 6.56 3.93
CA THR A 3 16.05 6.51 2.47
C THR A 3 14.60 6.46 1.98
N PRO A 4 14.31 6.86 0.73
CA PRO A 4 12.96 6.73 0.18
C PRO A 4 12.47 5.27 0.22
N LYS A 5 13.37 4.30 -0.02
CA LYS A 5 13.04 2.87 0.02
C LYS A 5 12.60 2.42 1.42
N GLU A 6 13.30 2.86 2.46
CA GLU A 6 12.89 2.58 3.84
C GLU A 6 11.55 3.22 4.19
N CYS A 7 11.28 4.44 3.73
CA CYS A 7 9.96 5.07 3.92
C CYS A 7 8.84 4.26 3.23
N TRP A 8 9.05 3.75 2.02
CA TRP A 8 8.06 2.94 1.31
C TRP A 8 7.78 1.61 2.01
N ARG A 9 8.83 0.94 2.52
CA ARG A 9 8.70 -0.27 3.32
C ARG A 9 7.89 -0.04 4.60
N LEU A 10 8.12 1.08 5.29
CA LEU A 10 7.34 1.45 6.48
C LEU A 10 5.85 1.65 6.18
N MET A 11 5.52 2.13 4.98
CA MET A 11 4.13 2.28 4.55
C MET A 11 3.49 0.96 4.09
N GLY A 12 4.25 -0.14 4.02
CA GLY A 12 3.77 -1.46 3.60
C GLY A 12 3.78 -1.70 2.09
N PHE A 13 4.50 -0.88 1.32
CA PHE A 13 4.69 -1.11 -0.11
C PHE A 13 5.77 -2.16 -0.39
N SER A 14 5.61 -2.88 -1.50
CA SER A 14 6.61 -3.83 -1.96
C SER A 14 7.85 -3.13 -2.51
N ASP A 15 8.99 -3.83 -2.48
CA ASP A 15 10.22 -3.33 -3.10
C ASP A 15 10.07 -3.18 -4.62
N GLU A 16 9.25 -4.03 -5.25
CA GLU A 16 9.00 -3.98 -6.70
C GLU A 16 8.25 -2.70 -7.09
N ASP A 17 7.24 -2.29 -6.31
CA ASP A 17 6.50 -1.05 -6.55
C ASP A 17 7.40 0.18 -6.39
N PHE A 18 8.28 0.15 -5.38
CA PHE A 18 9.30 1.19 -5.21
C PHE A 18 10.28 1.23 -6.40
N ASP A 19 10.75 0.08 -6.87
CA ASP A 19 11.70 -0.01 -7.99
C ASP A 19 11.05 0.46 -9.31
N LYS A 20 9.73 0.26 -9.49
CA LYS A 20 8.98 0.83 -10.61
C LYS A 20 8.84 2.35 -10.46
N ALA A 21 8.44 2.83 -9.29
CA ALA A 21 8.22 4.26 -9.04
C ALA A 21 9.52 5.07 -9.12
N SER A 22 10.65 4.51 -8.67
CA SER A 22 11.95 5.18 -8.65
C SER A 22 12.55 5.41 -10.04
N LYS A 23 12.14 4.62 -11.04
CA LYS A 23 12.56 4.83 -12.44
C LYS A 23 11.96 6.09 -13.07
N VAL A 24 10.86 6.60 -12.54
CA VAL A 24 10.10 7.72 -13.12
C VAL A 24 9.95 8.91 -12.15
N ASN A 25 10.49 8.83 -10.93
CA ASN A 25 10.38 9.88 -9.91
C ASN A 25 11.73 10.21 -9.26
N SER A 26 11.90 11.47 -8.88
CA SER A 26 13.02 11.90 -8.02
C SER A 26 12.85 11.44 -6.57
N ASN A 27 13.96 11.36 -5.82
CA ASN A 27 13.93 11.03 -4.39
C ASN A 27 12.98 11.94 -3.59
N SER A 28 12.93 13.23 -3.91
CA SER A 28 12.02 14.19 -3.27
C SER A 28 10.55 13.85 -3.53
N GLN A 29 10.20 13.39 -4.73
CA GLN A 29 8.84 12.93 -5.06
C GLN A 29 8.51 11.60 -4.37
N LEU A 30 9.46 10.66 -4.30
CA LEU A 30 9.27 9.39 -3.62
C LEU A 30 9.01 9.57 -2.11
N TYR A 31 9.68 10.52 -1.45
CA TYR A 31 9.37 10.88 -0.07
C TYR A 31 7.95 11.43 0.09
N LYS A 32 7.50 12.28 -0.84
CA LYS A 32 6.14 12.83 -0.81
C LYS A 32 5.08 11.74 -1.04
N GLN A 33 5.34 10.81 -1.96
CA GLN A 33 4.46 9.67 -2.21
C GLN A 33 4.33 8.78 -0.98
N ALA A 34 5.45 8.45 -0.31
CA ALA A 34 5.41 7.71 0.94
C ALA A 34 4.67 8.49 2.05
N GLY A 35 4.98 9.77 2.23
CA GLY A 35 4.41 10.59 3.32
C GLY A 35 2.92 10.91 3.14
N ASN A 36 2.43 10.97 1.91
CA ASN A 36 1.01 11.22 1.62
C ASN A 36 0.21 9.93 1.41
N SER A 37 0.85 8.77 1.47
CA SER A 37 0.18 7.48 1.35
C SER A 37 -0.50 7.07 2.66
N ILE A 38 -1.47 6.18 2.54
CA ILE A 38 -2.00 5.41 3.68
C ILE A 38 -1.08 4.21 3.91
N VAL A 39 -0.98 3.75 5.16
CA VAL A 39 -0.25 2.53 5.51
C VAL A 39 -1.07 1.31 5.04
N VAL A 40 -0.53 0.56 4.08
CA VAL A 40 -1.19 -0.57 3.40
C VAL A 40 -1.68 -1.61 4.41
N ASN A 41 -0.85 -1.93 5.41
CA ASN A 41 -1.19 -2.92 6.44
C ASN A 41 -2.42 -2.51 7.25
N VAL A 42 -2.56 -1.22 7.58
CA VAL A 42 -3.71 -0.72 8.36
C VAL A 42 -4.98 -0.78 7.52
N LEU A 43 -4.91 -0.37 6.25
CA LEU A 43 -6.03 -0.45 5.33
C LEU A 43 -6.50 -1.90 5.15
N MET A 44 -5.57 -2.85 5.02
CA MET A 44 -5.88 -4.27 4.91
C MET A 44 -6.65 -4.78 6.14
N GLU A 45 -6.24 -4.40 7.36
CA GLU A 45 -6.96 -4.81 8.58
C GLU A 45 -8.35 -4.17 8.70
N ILE A 46 -8.51 -2.93 8.25
CA ILE A 46 -9.82 -2.27 8.18
C ILE A 46 -10.73 -3.03 7.22
N PHE A 47 -10.25 -3.34 6.02
CA PHE A 47 -11.01 -4.09 5.02
C PHE A 47 -11.36 -5.50 5.47
N LYS A 48 -10.44 -6.20 6.14
CA LYS A 48 -10.75 -7.51 6.74
C LYS A 48 -11.94 -7.38 7.70
N LYS A 49 -11.95 -6.39 8.61
CA LYS A 49 -13.08 -6.20 9.53
C LYS A 49 -14.37 -5.75 8.86
N MET A 50 -14.28 -4.95 7.79
CA MET A 50 -15.46 -4.48 7.07
C MET A 50 -16.12 -5.58 6.22
N PHE A 51 -15.33 -6.49 5.64
CA PHE A 51 -15.82 -7.43 4.62
C PHE A 51 -15.74 -8.91 5.01
N ILE A 52 -14.96 -9.30 6.02
CA ILE A 52 -14.74 -10.73 6.39
C ILE A 52 -15.60 -11.17 7.58
N ASP A 53 -16.09 -10.27 8.43
CA ASP A 53 -17.01 -10.60 9.52
C ASP A 53 -18.48 -10.78 9.07
N THR A 54 -18.77 -10.60 7.78
CA THR A 54 -20.08 -10.95 7.23
C THR A 54 -19.98 -12.39 6.73
N SER A 55 -20.51 -13.32 7.53
CA SER A 55 -20.69 -14.76 7.24
C SER A 55 -20.59 -15.14 5.76
N ILE A 56 -19.64 -16.04 5.48
CA ILE A 56 -19.54 -16.95 4.32
C ILE A 56 -20.70 -16.79 3.32
N ASP A 57 -20.56 -15.89 2.35
CA ASP A 57 -21.32 -15.93 1.11
C ASP A 57 -20.40 -15.46 -0.02
N ASN A 58 -19.61 -16.40 -0.54
CA ASN A 58 -19.18 -16.57 -1.93
C ASN A 58 -18.90 -15.32 -2.80
N TYR A 59 -18.25 -14.29 -2.29
CA TYR A 59 -17.63 -13.28 -3.16
C TYR A 59 -16.13 -13.25 -2.91
N GLN A 60 -15.41 -13.87 -3.84
CA GLN A 60 -13.99 -13.68 -4.04
C GLN A 60 -13.78 -12.27 -4.61
N THR A 61 -13.98 -11.24 -3.78
CA THR A 61 -13.66 -9.86 -4.18
C THR A 61 -12.15 -9.75 -4.29
N ASN A 62 -11.68 -9.43 -5.49
CA ASN A 62 -10.26 -9.25 -5.74
C ASN A 62 -9.88 -7.90 -5.17
N LEU A 63 -8.76 -7.80 -4.45
CA LEU A 63 -8.29 -6.51 -3.90
C LEU A 63 -8.07 -5.45 -5.00
N PHE A 64 -7.89 -5.90 -6.26
CA PHE A 64 -7.81 -5.06 -7.46
C PHE A 64 -9.15 -4.47 -7.92
N ASP A 65 -10.29 -4.90 -7.39
CA ASP A 65 -11.60 -4.35 -7.78
C ASP A 65 -11.85 -2.95 -7.18
N PHE A 66 -11.02 -2.55 -6.21
CA PHE A 66 -11.15 -1.30 -5.45
C PHE A 66 -10.04 -0.26 -5.72
N ILE A 67 -9.14 -0.53 -6.68
CA ILE A 67 -8.03 0.37 -7.09
C ILE A 67 -8.19 0.70 -8.57
#